data_AF-B4MZY0-F1
#
_entry.id   AF-B4MZY0-F1
#
_cell.length_a   1.000
_cell.length_b   1.000
_cell.length_c   1.000
_cell.angle_alpha   90.00
_cell.angle_beta   90.00
_cell.angle_gamma   90.00
#
_symmetry.space_group_name_H-M   'P 1'
#
loop_
_entity.id
_entity.type
_entity.pdbx_description
1 polymer ?
#
loop_
_entity_poly.entity_id
_entity_poly.type
_entity_poly.pdbx_seq_one_letter_code
_entity_poly.pdbx_strand_id
1 'polypeptide(L)'
;MATNNQNEVYRLANCKVPRMELIYLSHMSKNYEPRAAMVHRCSGTTGCCIDPTKICEAKTTKIVELAFWESKSNVESKSIAVLKQFVNHTECHCVSSSKQRRKRNDMPCQCPEYFTNFGTQNDYQVDQVPNFSSTRSCRCDCHLSNSICQRLKNGEEGFSMSERKCISSSKCSQPVCNFGVYNIQKGRCPSPDSMRQQRGHRGPG
;
A
#
# COMPACT_ATOMS: atom_id res chain seq x y z
N MET A 1 13.07 -28.28 -13.76
CA MET A 1 12.31 -27.05 -14.10
C MET A 1 11.94 -26.25 -12.85
N ALA A 2 11.30 -26.83 -11.83
CA ALA A 2 10.93 -26.11 -10.59
C ALA A 2 12.11 -25.49 -9.82
N THR A 3 13.26 -26.19 -9.76
CA THR A 3 14.50 -25.70 -9.14
C THR A 3 15.08 -24.47 -9.83
N ASN A 4 14.93 -24.35 -11.16
CA ASN A 4 15.42 -23.19 -11.91
C ASN A 4 14.62 -21.93 -11.55
N ASN A 5 13.29 -22.04 -11.53
CA ASN A 5 12.41 -20.94 -11.12
C ASN A 5 12.66 -20.52 -9.66
N GLN A 6 12.82 -21.49 -8.75
CA GLN A 6 13.14 -21.21 -7.35
C GLN A 6 14.44 -20.41 -7.21
N ASN A 7 15.50 -20.83 -7.92
CA ASN A 7 16.78 -20.14 -7.89
C ASN A 7 16.68 -18.73 -8.48
N GLU A 8 15.92 -18.56 -9.56
CA GLU A 8 15.71 -17.26 -10.19
C GLU A 8 14.93 -16.30 -9.28
N VAL A 9 13.87 -16.78 -8.62
CA VAL A 9 13.10 -16.02 -7.63
C VAL A 9 13.98 -15.62 -6.44
N TYR A 10 14.79 -16.52 -5.89
CA TYR A 10 15.68 -16.16 -4.78
C TYR A 10 16.89 -15.32 -5.20
N ARG A 11 17.28 -15.35 -6.47
CA ARG A 11 18.35 -14.48 -6.99
C ARG A 11 17.82 -13.07 -7.27
N LEU A 12 16.65 -12.97 -7.89
CA LEU A 12 16.12 -11.70 -8.39
C LEU A 12 15.12 -11.08 -7.42
N ALA A 13 14.23 -11.85 -6.82
CA ALA A 13 13.11 -11.35 -6.04
C ALA A 13 13.23 -11.64 -4.53
N ASN A 14 14.42 -11.90 -3.99
CA ASN A 14 14.57 -12.05 -2.54
C ASN A 14 14.23 -10.75 -1.80
N CYS A 15 13.53 -10.85 -0.67
CA CYS A 15 13.13 -9.72 0.15
C CYS A 15 14.32 -9.03 0.83
N LYS A 16 15.00 -8.17 0.07
CA LYS A 16 16.15 -7.39 0.53
C LYS A 16 16.20 -6.02 -0.14
N VAL A 17 15.97 -5.98 -1.44
CA VAL A 17 16.05 -4.76 -2.25
C VAL A 17 14.65 -4.28 -2.61
N PRO A 18 14.28 -3.05 -2.20
CA PRO A 18 13.03 -2.41 -2.62
C PRO A 18 12.89 -2.35 -4.15
N ARG A 19 11.67 -2.54 -4.68
CA ARG A 19 11.38 -2.44 -6.12
C ARG A 19 10.69 -1.12 -6.45
N MET A 20 10.92 -0.64 -7.67
CA MET A 20 10.32 0.58 -8.19
C MET A 20 8.79 0.40 -8.34
N GLU A 21 8.04 1.38 -7.88
CA GLU A 21 6.58 1.44 -7.93
C GLU A 21 6.13 2.88 -8.23
N LEU A 22 5.01 3.02 -8.94
CA LEU A 22 4.39 4.31 -9.24
C LEU A 22 3.31 4.65 -8.20
N ILE A 23 3.43 5.82 -7.58
CA ILE A 23 2.45 6.37 -6.64
C ILE A 23 1.76 7.56 -7.30
N TYR A 24 0.49 7.37 -7.70
CA TYR A 24 -0.28 8.40 -8.38
C TYR A 24 -0.77 9.48 -7.42
N LEU A 25 -0.61 10.74 -7.83
CA LEU A 25 -1.11 11.92 -7.12
C LEU A 25 -2.46 12.29 -7.74
N SER A 26 -3.57 11.85 -7.14
CA SER A 26 -4.93 12.12 -7.63
C SER A 26 -5.73 12.91 -6.61
N HIS A 27 -6.08 14.16 -6.95
CA HIS A 27 -6.98 15.03 -6.19
C HIS A 27 -8.07 15.58 -7.13
N MET A 28 -9.31 15.80 -6.64
CA MET A 28 -10.46 16.22 -7.47
C MET A 28 -10.34 17.61 -8.12
N SER A 29 -9.40 18.45 -7.68
CA SER A 29 -9.29 19.86 -8.12
C SER A 29 -7.90 20.26 -8.59
N LYS A 30 -6.95 19.32 -8.63
CA LYS A 30 -5.53 19.58 -8.88
C LYS A 30 -4.97 18.50 -9.79
N ASN A 31 -4.44 18.92 -10.92
CA ASN A 31 -3.72 18.06 -11.85
C ASN A 31 -2.22 18.19 -11.57
N TYR A 32 -1.53 17.05 -11.46
CA TYR A 32 -0.10 16.98 -11.26
C TYR A 32 0.60 16.50 -12.53
N GLU A 33 1.69 17.15 -12.91
CA GLU A 33 2.59 16.69 -13.97
C GLU A 33 4.02 16.53 -13.43
N PRO A 34 4.60 15.31 -13.47
CA PRO A 34 3.98 14.05 -13.90
C PRO A 34 2.86 13.58 -12.96
N ARG A 35 1.93 12.74 -13.45
CA ARG A 35 0.78 12.26 -12.64
C ARG A 35 1.12 11.30 -11.50
N ALA A 36 2.37 10.82 -11.45
CA ALA A 36 2.82 9.86 -10.45
C ALA A 36 4.27 10.11 -10.03
N ALA A 37 4.57 9.74 -8.79
CA ALA A 37 5.91 9.63 -8.26
C ALA A 37 6.48 8.23 -8.49
N MET A 38 7.74 8.16 -8.86
CA MET A 38 8.51 6.92 -8.90
C MET A 38 9.24 6.74 -7.57
N VAL A 39 8.90 5.70 -6.81
CA VAL A 39 9.52 5.42 -5.52
C VAL A 39 9.81 3.94 -5.36
N HIS A 40 10.72 3.60 -4.45
CA HIS A 40 11.03 2.22 -4.13
C HIS A 40 10.20 1.73 -2.95
N ARG A 41 9.57 0.57 -3.09
CA ARG A 41 8.71 -0.07 -2.09
C ARG A 41 9.07 -1.54 -1.90
N CYS A 42 8.85 -2.02 -0.68
CA CYS A 42 8.88 -3.42 -0.32
C CYS A 42 7.43 -3.92 -0.35
N SER A 43 7.19 -5.06 -0.99
CA SER A 43 5.87 -5.67 -1.07
C SER A 43 6.01 -7.18 -1.12
N GLY A 44 5.02 -7.91 -0.60
CA GLY A 44 4.92 -9.36 -0.78
C GLY A 44 4.74 -9.80 -2.24
N THR A 45 4.40 -8.88 -3.15
CA THR A 45 4.31 -9.18 -4.59
C THR A 45 5.61 -8.92 -5.35
N THR A 46 6.58 -8.25 -4.73
CA THR A 46 7.87 -7.90 -5.36
C THR A 46 9.07 -8.49 -4.64
N GLY A 47 8.88 -8.97 -3.41
CA GLY A 47 9.87 -9.65 -2.59
C GLY A 47 9.32 -10.97 -2.03
N CYS A 48 10.08 -12.05 -2.23
CA CYS A 48 9.79 -13.40 -1.77
C CYS A 48 10.57 -13.71 -0.49
N CYS A 49 9.88 -14.25 0.49
CA CYS A 49 10.45 -14.79 1.72
C CYS A 49 10.51 -16.31 1.63
N ILE A 50 11.61 -16.90 2.11
CA ILE A 50 11.77 -18.37 2.16
C ILE A 50 10.69 -19.00 3.04
N ASP A 51 10.38 -18.34 4.16
CA ASP A 51 9.31 -18.76 5.07
C ASP A 51 7.96 -18.24 4.56
N PRO A 52 6.99 -19.13 4.22
CA PRO A 52 5.69 -18.74 3.67
C PRO A 52 4.80 -18.01 4.68
N THR A 53 5.17 -18.01 5.97
CA THR A 53 4.46 -17.27 7.02
C THR A 53 4.95 -15.83 7.18
N LYS A 54 6.00 -15.44 6.44
CA LYS A 54 6.59 -14.10 6.47
C LYS A 54 6.17 -13.29 5.25
N ILE A 55 6.16 -11.98 5.44
CA ILE A 55 5.86 -11.00 4.38
C ILE A 55 7.05 -10.06 4.21
N CYS A 56 7.23 -9.56 2.99
CA CYS A 56 8.30 -8.64 2.67
C CYS A 56 7.91 -7.20 3.01
N GLU A 57 8.58 -6.62 4.00
CA GLU A 57 8.27 -5.30 4.55
C GLU A 57 9.50 -4.39 4.59
N ALA A 58 9.27 -3.09 4.73
CA ALA A 58 10.35 -2.11 4.88
C ALA A 58 11.15 -2.37 6.16
N LYS A 59 12.47 -2.54 6.03
CA LYS A 59 13.40 -2.51 7.16
C LYS A 59 13.83 -1.09 7.47
N THR A 60 14.17 -0.33 6.44
CA THR A 60 14.56 1.08 6.55
C THR A 60 13.88 1.90 5.46
N THR A 61 13.62 3.17 5.76
CA THR A 61 12.95 4.11 4.85
C THR A 61 13.57 5.48 4.94
N LYS A 62 13.55 6.22 3.83
CA LYS A 62 13.83 7.66 3.79
C LYS A 62 12.65 8.42 3.21
N ILE A 63 12.51 9.70 3.57
CA ILE A 63 11.58 10.59 2.89
C ILE A 63 12.30 11.21 1.70
N VAL A 64 11.69 11.17 0.52
CA VAL A 64 12.17 11.86 -0.68
C VAL A 64 11.18 12.95 -1.06
N GLU A 65 11.71 14.09 -1.48
CA GLU A 65 10.92 15.20 -2.01
C GLU A 65 11.03 15.18 -3.54
N LEU A 66 9.89 15.12 -4.21
CA LEU A 66 9.80 15.11 -5.66
C LEU A 66 8.99 16.32 -6.11
N ALA A 67 9.46 17.00 -7.15
CA ALA A 67 8.82 18.19 -7.70
C ALA A 67 7.74 17.80 -8.71
N PHE A 68 6.62 18.50 -8.66
CA PHE A 68 5.50 18.35 -9.57
C PHE A 68 5.00 19.72 -10.01
N TRP A 69 4.52 19.81 -11.24
CA TRP A 69 3.72 20.93 -11.68
C TRP A 69 2.27 20.69 -11.26
N GLU A 70 1.72 21.57 -10.42
CA GLU A 70 0.32 21.53 -10.00
C GLU A 70 -0.48 22.60 -10.74
N SER A 71 -1.57 22.21 -11.41
CA SER A 71 -2.53 23.12 -12.04
C SER A 71 -3.94 22.94 -11.46
N LYS A 72 -4.71 24.03 -11.39
CA LYS A 72 -6.13 23.98 -10.97
C LYS A 72 -6.99 23.61 -12.17
N SER A 73 -8.03 22.79 -11.95
CA SER A 73 -8.93 22.31 -13.01
C SER A 73 -9.77 23.41 -13.68
N ASN A 74 -9.83 24.61 -13.12
CA ASN A 74 -10.59 25.74 -13.68
C ASN A 74 -9.65 26.94 -13.93
N VAL A 75 -9.58 27.36 -15.20
CA VAL A 75 -9.10 28.66 -15.70
C VAL A 75 -7.59 28.91 -15.57
N GLU A 76 -6.90 28.94 -16.72
CA GLU A 76 -5.75 29.81 -17.07
C GLU A 76 -4.69 30.10 -16.00
N SER A 77 -4.53 29.20 -15.03
CA SER A 77 -3.66 29.37 -13.89
C SER A 77 -2.32 28.75 -14.23
N LYS A 78 -1.27 29.57 -14.30
CA LYS A 78 0.12 29.11 -14.43
C LYS A 78 0.37 27.91 -13.50
N SER A 79 0.91 26.84 -14.04
CA SER A 79 1.36 25.69 -13.26
C SER A 79 2.38 26.14 -12.22
N ILE A 80 2.20 25.69 -10.99
CA ILE A 80 3.15 25.99 -9.90
C ILE A 80 3.99 24.75 -9.60
N ALA A 81 5.29 24.93 -9.43
CA ALA A 81 6.16 23.87 -8.96
C ALA A 81 5.92 23.64 -7.47
N VAL A 82 5.55 22.42 -7.09
CA VAL A 82 5.33 22.01 -5.69
C VAL A 82 6.16 20.79 -5.36
N LEU A 83 6.71 20.76 -4.14
CA LEU A 83 7.42 19.59 -3.61
C LEU A 83 6.43 18.69 -2.86
N LYS A 84 6.43 17.40 -3.20
CA LYS A 84 5.65 16.37 -2.53
C LYS A 84 6.58 15.35 -1.89
N GLN A 85 6.25 14.95 -0.67
CA GLN A 85 7.04 14.01 0.13
C GLN A 85 6.52 12.59 -0.03
N PHE A 86 7.43 11.64 -0.25
CA PHE A 86 7.11 10.23 -0.34
C PHE A 86 8.02 9.40 0.55
N VAL A 87 7.47 8.32 1.09
CA VAL A 87 8.27 7.29 1.74
C VAL A 87 8.93 6.43 0.67
N ASN A 88 10.26 6.44 0.64
CA ASN A 88 11.07 5.59 -0.21
C ASN A 88 11.76 4.55 0.67
N HIS A 89 11.41 3.28 0.49
CA HIS A 89 12.05 2.19 1.21
C HIS A 89 13.50 2.06 0.73
N THR A 90 14.42 1.76 1.64
CA THR A 90 15.87 1.65 1.36
C THR A 90 16.41 0.25 1.59
N GLU A 91 15.75 -0.54 2.42
CA GLU A 91 16.06 -1.95 2.66
C GLU A 91 14.77 -2.69 3.02
N CYS A 92 14.63 -3.95 2.59
CA CYS A 92 13.50 -4.82 2.93
C CYS A 92 13.94 -5.95 3.86
N HIS A 93 13.01 -6.51 4.63
CA HIS A 93 13.23 -7.77 5.34
C HIS A 93 11.94 -8.56 5.50
N CYS A 94 12.09 -9.86 5.72
CA CYS A 94 10.98 -10.76 6.01
C CYS A 94 10.54 -10.64 7.47
N VAL A 95 9.32 -10.15 7.69
CA VAL A 95 8.72 -10.10 9.02
C VAL A 95 7.69 -11.18 9.19
N SER A 96 7.61 -11.76 10.39
CA SER A 96 6.50 -12.64 10.77
C SER A 96 5.19 -11.89 10.57
N SER A 97 4.29 -12.51 9.82
CA SER A 97 2.96 -11.95 9.54
C SER A 97 2.19 -11.62 10.82
N SER A 98 2.58 -12.10 12.01
CA SER A 98 1.96 -11.83 13.31
C SER A 98 1.86 -10.35 13.71
N LYS A 99 2.71 -9.43 13.21
CA LYS A 99 2.54 -7.98 13.48
C LYS A 99 1.54 -7.28 12.55
N GLN A 100 1.10 -7.93 11.47
CA GLN A 100 0.02 -7.48 10.59
C GLN A 100 -1.18 -8.45 10.54
N ARG A 101 -1.10 -9.60 11.22
CA ARG A 101 -2.20 -10.52 11.46
C ARG A 101 -3.12 -9.94 12.53
N ARG A 102 -3.88 -8.92 12.19
CA ARG A 102 -5.29 -8.97 12.58
C ARG A 102 -5.96 -10.01 11.68
N LYS A 103 -5.92 -11.26 12.17
CA LYS A 103 -6.93 -12.31 11.93
C LYS A 103 -7.38 -12.48 10.46
N ARG A 104 -6.45 -12.85 9.56
CA ARG A 104 -6.81 -13.47 8.28
C ARG A 104 -6.92 -14.98 8.45
N ASN A 105 -7.96 -15.44 9.14
CA ASN A 105 -8.43 -16.83 9.03
C ASN A 105 -9.88 -16.76 8.51
N ASP A 106 -10.11 -17.43 7.39
CA ASP A 106 -11.41 -17.88 6.86
C ASP A 106 -12.58 -16.89 6.74
N MET A 107 -12.33 -15.62 6.45
CA MET A 107 -13.41 -14.70 6.03
C MET A 107 -13.34 -14.46 4.51
N PRO A 108 -14.46 -14.44 3.77
CA PRO A 108 -14.44 -13.95 2.40
C PRO A 108 -13.78 -12.57 2.38
N CYS A 109 -12.85 -12.38 1.45
CA CYS A 109 -12.06 -11.16 1.31
C CYS A 109 -12.93 -9.94 1.05
N GLN A 110 -13.46 -9.34 2.12
CA GLN A 110 -14.30 -8.15 2.03
C GLN A 110 -13.41 -6.91 2.08
N CYS A 111 -13.25 -6.30 0.92
CA CYS A 111 -12.57 -5.02 0.78
C CYS A 111 -13.52 -3.87 1.14
N PRO A 112 -12.98 -2.74 1.62
CA PRO A 112 -13.75 -1.50 1.67
C PRO A 112 -14.35 -1.16 0.29
N GLU A 113 -15.42 -0.37 0.26
CA GLU A 113 -16.37 -0.26 -0.86
C GLU A 113 -15.72 0.17 -2.19
N TYR A 114 -14.61 0.91 -2.13
CA TYR A 114 -13.88 1.39 -3.30
C TYR A 114 -12.58 0.63 -3.58
N PHE A 115 -12.25 -0.38 -2.78
CA PHE A 115 -11.03 -1.17 -2.93
C PHE A 115 -11.32 -2.47 -3.65
N THR A 116 -10.46 -2.80 -4.61
CA THR A 116 -10.52 -4.03 -5.39
C THR A 116 -9.64 -5.09 -4.74
N ASN A 117 -10.10 -6.33 -4.67
CA ASN A 117 -9.29 -7.44 -4.22
C ASN A 117 -8.38 -7.94 -5.34
N PHE A 118 -7.08 -7.65 -5.23
CA PHE A 118 -6.00 -8.17 -6.09
C PHE A 118 -5.32 -9.42 -5.50
N GLY A 119 -5.95 -10.06 -4.52
CA GLY A 119 -5.47 -11.31 -3.96
C GLY A 119 -5.47 -12.45 -4.97
N THR A 120 -4.60 -13.44 -4.78
CA THR A 120 -4.66 -14.72 -5.50
C THR A 120 -5.90 -15.50 -5.08
N GLN A 121 -7.02 -15.26 -5.77
CA GLN A 121 -8.10 -16.22 -5.82
C GLN A 121 -7.65 -17.31 -6.81
N ASN A 122 -7.23 -18.47 -6.30
CA ASN A 122 -7.26 -19.67 -7.14
C ASN A 122 -8.73 -19.96 -7.42
N ASP A 123 -9.24 -19.41 -8.53
CA ASP A 123 -10.52 -19.79 -9.13
C ASP A 123 -10.33 -20.87 -10.22
N TYR A 124 -9.12 -21.45 -10.31
CA TYR A 124 -8.92 -22.70 -11.03
C TYR A 124 -9.07 -23.87 -10.05
N GLN A 125 -10.16 -24.63 -10.21
CA GLN A 125 -10.28 -25.99 -9.71
C GLN A 125 -9.07 -26.80 -10.21
N VAL A 126 -8.02 -26.91 -9.40
CA VAL A 126 -7.03 -27.98 -9.53
C VAL A 126 -7.36 -28.96 -8.43
N ASP A 127 -8.07 -30.00 -8.84
CA ASP A 127 -8.35 -31.16 -8.02
C ASP A 127 -7.06 -31.70 -7.37
N GLN A 128 -7.15 -31.89 -6.06
CA GLN A 128 -6.39 -32.87 -5.27
C GLN A 128 -4.85 -32.70 -5.18
N VAL A 129 -4.40 -31.83 -4.26
CA VAL A 129 -3.15 -32.08 -3.52
C VAL A 129 -3.40 -31.87 -2.01
N PRO A 130 -3.38 -32.92 -1.15
CA PRO A 130 -3.94 -32.85 0.21
C PRO A 130 -3.18 -32.01 1.25
N ASN A 131 -2.10 -31.29 0.92
CA ASN A 131 -1.23 -30.69 1.95
C ASN A 131 -0.56 -29.35 1.59
N PHE A 132 -1.09 -28.60 0.62
CA PHE A 132 -0.63 -27.22 0.41
C PHE A 132 -1.56 -26.26 1.15
N SER A 133 -1.10 -25.75 2.30
CA SER A 133 -1.75 -24.66 3.03
C SER A 133 -1.75 -23.43 2.12
N SER A 134 -2.78 -23.32 1.29
CA SER A 134 -2.97 -22.24 0.32
C SER A 134 -3.27 -20.98 1.12
N THR A 135 -2.22 -20.20 1.37
CA THR A 135 -2.31 -18.88 1.97
C THR A 135 -3.12 -17.99 1.04
N ARG A 136 -4.45 -17.94 1.23
CA ARG A 136 -5.35 -17.00 0.55
C ARG A 136 -4.91 -15.59 0.90
N SER A 137 -4.08 -15.00 0.05
CA SER A 137 -3.54 -13.67 0.28
C SER A 137 -4.58 -12.64 -0.14
N CYS A 138 -5.26 -12.04 0.83
CA CYS A 138 -6.18 -10.94 0.55
C CYS A 138 -5.37 -9.68 0.21
N ARG A 139 -5.63 -8.98 -0.90
CA ARG A 139 -4.97 -7.68 -1.16
C ARG A 139 -6.00 -6.69 -1.67
N CYS A 140 -6.57 -5.90 -0.75
CA CYS A 140 -7.45 -4.80 -1.12
C CYS A 140 -6.62 -3.59 -1.51
N ASP A 141 -6.62 -3.23 -2.80
CA ASP A 141 -5.90 -2.08 -3.34
C ASP A 141 -6.79 -1.31 -4.33
N CYS A 142 -6.34 -0.16 -4.79
CA CYS A 142 -7.10 0.67 -5.72
C CYS A 142 -6.90 0.23 -7.17
N HIS A 143 -8.00 0.12 -7.92
CA HIS A 143 -7.93 0.19 -9.37
C HIS A 143 -7.49 1.60 -9.80
N LEU A 144 -6.61 1.71 -10.80
CA LEU A 144 -6.00 2.99 -11.23
C LEU A 144 -7.04 4.05 -11.64
N SER A 145 -8.20 3.63 -12.16
CA SER A 145 -9.28 4.54 -12.55
C SER A 145 -10.21 4.96 -11.42
N ASN A 146 -10.14 4.34 -10.23
CA ASN A 146 -11.04 4.65 -9.13
C ASN A 146 -10.50 5.81 -8.28
N SER A 147 -10.87 7.04 -8.65
CA SER A 147 -10.42 8.24 -7.94
C SER A 147 -10.85 8.28 -6.48
N ILE A 148 -12.00 7.71 -6.12
CA ILE A 148 -12.49 7.68 -4.73
C ILE A 148 -11.55 6.83 -3.87
N CYS A 149 -11.15 5.65 -4.36
CA CYS A 149 -10.18 4.81 -3.69
C CYS A 149 -8.84 5.53 -3.48
N GLN A 150 -8.35 6.22 -4.51
CA GLN A 150 -7.08 6.98 -4.42
C GLN A 150 -7.15 8.04 -3.32
N ARG A 151 -8.25 8.80 -3.21
CA ARG A 151 -8.44 9.80 -2.14
C ARG A 151 -8.41 9.19 -0.74
N LEU A 152 -9.10 8.06 -0.56
CA LEU A 152 -9.11 7.33 0.71
C LEU A 152 -7.72 6.82 1.06
N LYS A 153 -7.00 6.27 0.07
CA LYS A 153 -5.63 5.75 0.21
C LYS A 153 -4.59 6.84 0.52
N ASN A 154 -4.81 8.06 0.04
CA ASN A 154 -3.98 9.25 0.26
C ASN A 154 -4.31 10.01 1.57
N GLY A 155 -5.37 9.63 2.28
CA GLY A 155 -5.78 10.31 3.51
C GLY A 155 -6.50 11.63 3.31
N GLU A 156 -6.85 11.95 2.06
CA GLU A 156 -7.62 13.14 1.69
C GLU A 156 -9.05 13.03 2.22
N GLU A 157 -9.58 11.82 2.13
CA GLU A 157 -10.91 11.47 2.59
C GLU A 157 -10.82 10.40 3.69
N GLY A 158 -11.81 10.42 4.58
CA GLY A 158 -11.98 9.38 5.58
C GLY A 158 -12.98 8.35 5.11
N PHE A 159 -12.77 7.11 5.55
CA PHE A 159 -13.69 6.03 5.28
C PHE A 159 -15.05 6.36 5.90
N SER A 160 -16.12 5.86 5.29
CA SER A 160 -17.47 6.01 5.81
C SER A 160 -17.61 5.35 7.20
N MET A 161 -18.63 5.73 7.97
CA MET A 161 -18.83 5.15 9.31
C MET A 161 -19.09 3.63 9.26
N SER A 162 -19.79 3.16 8.22
CA SER A 162 -20.02 1.74 7.95
C SER A 162 -18.71 1.00 7.68
N GLU A 163 -17.84 1.55 6.82
CA GLU A 163 -16.53 0.96 6.53
C GLU A 163 -15.61 1.00 7.75
N ARG A 164 -15.57 2.10 8.50
CA ARG A 164 -14.81 2.17 9.76
C ARG A 164 -15.25 1.09 10.73
N LYS A 165 -16.57 0.89 10.90
CA LYS A 165 -17.11 -0.17 11.73
C LYS A 165 -16.65 -1.54 11.21
N CYS A 166 -16.77 -1.78 9.90
CA CYS A 166 -16.34 -3.02 9.26
C CYS A 166 -14.85 -3.33 9.50
N ILE A 167 -13.97 -2.34 9.30
CA ILE A 167 -12.52 -2.46 9.49
C ILE A 167 -12.21 -2.66 10.98
N SER A 168 -12.82 -1.85 11.86
CA SER A 168 -12.60 -1.94 13.31
C SER A 168 -13.05 -3.27 13.91
N SER A 169 -14.13 -3.85 13.39
CA SER A 169 -14.65 -5.17 13.78
C SER A 169 -13.95 -6.33 13.08
N SER A 170 -12.90 -6.07 12.30
CA SER A 170 -12.18 -7.06 11.48
C SER A 170 -13.07 -7.82 10.46
N LYS A 171 -14.22 -7.25 10.07
CA LYS A 171 -15.06 -7.79 9.00
C LYS A 171 -14.51 -7.44 7.62
N CYS A 172 -13.92 -6.25 7.49
CA CYS A 172 -13.23 -5.79 6.28
C CYS A 172 -11.72 -5.75 6.52
N SER A 173 -10.95 -5.98 5.45
CA SER A 173 -9.50 -5.78 5.49
C SER A 173 -9.15 -4.30 5.71
N GLN A 174 -8.09 -4.05 6.49
CA GLN A 174 -7.54 -2.70 6.62
C GLN A 174 -7.01 -2.21 5.26
N PRO A 175 -7.29 -0.96 4.86
CA PRO A 175 -6.82 -0.43 3.60
C PRO A 175 -5.30 -0.25 3.60
N VAL A 176 -4.67 -0.51 2.46
CA VAL A 176 -3.27 -0.15 2.21
C VAL A 176 -3.22 1.35 1.94
N CYS A 177 -2.48 2.13 2.74
CA CYS A 177 -2.36 3.58 2.58
C CYS A 177 -1.04 3.98 1.89
N ASN A 178 -1.03 5.11 1.20
CA ASN A 178 0.17 5.57 0.47
C ASN A 178 1.27 6.18 1.37
N PHE A 179 0.88 6.83 2.48
CA PHE A 179 1.79 7.62 3.33
C PHE A 179 1.96 7.08 4.77
N GLY A 180 1.71 5.78 5.00
CA GLY A 180 1.89 5.16 6.32
C GLY A 180 0.82 4.11 6.62
N VAL A 181 0.52 3.88 7.90
CA VAL A 181 -0.48 2.90 8.35
C VAL A 181 -1.82 3.57 8.59
N TYR A 182 -2.92 2.92 8.20
CA TYR A 182 -4.28 3.39 8.44
C TYR A 182 -4.55 3.61 9.94
N ASN A 183 -5.05 4.80 10.29
CA ASN A 183 -5.40 5.14 11.66
C ASN A 183 -6.85 4.74 11.95
N ILE A 184 -7.04 3.68 12.75
CA ILE A 184 -8.36 3.13 13.09
C ILE A 184 -9.22 4.14 13.88
N GLN A 185 -8.62 4.93 14.76
CA GLN A 185 -9.36 5.91 15.58
C GLN A 185 -9.88 7.08 14.72
N LYS A 186 -9.03 7.59 13.81
CA LYS A 186 -9.40 8.68 12.91
C LYS A 186 -10.21 8.21 11.70
N GLY A 187 -10.19 6.91 11.43
CA GLY A 187 -10.84 6.31 10.27
C GLY A 187 -10.25 6.80 8.94
N ARG A 188 -8.94 7.09 8.91
CA ARG A 188 -8.25 7.75 7.79
C ARG A 188 -6.86 7.18 7.56
N CYS A 189 -6.45 7.15 6.29
CA CYS A 189 -5.04 7.05 5.94
C CYS A 189 -4.31 8.35 6.31
N PRO A 190 -3.02 8.29 6.66
CA PRO A 190 -2.20 9.49 6.83
C PRO A 190 -2.05 10.22 5.50
N SER A 191 -2.12 11.55 5.55
CA SER A 191 -1.82 12.44 4.42
C SER A 191 -0.41 13.03 4.54
N PRO A 192 0.21 13.48 3.44
CA PRO A 192 1.52 14.13 3.46
C PRO A 192 1.59 15.30 4.45
N ASP A 193 0.53 16.11 4.55
CA ASP A 193 0.47 17.26 5.45
C ASP A 193 0.39 16.87 6.92
N SER A 194 -0.29 15.77 7.24
CA SER A 194 -0.40 15.26 8.61
C SER A 194 0.93 14.73 9.17
N MET A 195 1.84 14.30 8.30
CA MET A 195 3.19 13.84 8.67
C MET A 195 4.12 15.01 9.05
N ARG A 196 3.89 16.22 8.51
CA ARG A 196 4.66 17.42 8.87
C ARG A 196 4.43 17.85 10.33
N GLN A 197 3.18 17.78 10.79
CA GLN A 197 2.82 18.22 12.15
C GLN A 197 3.36 17.29 13.25
N GLN A 198 3.56 16.00 12.99
CA GLN A 198 4.13 15.07 13.98
C GLN A 198 5.62 15.31 14.26
N ARG A 199 6.37 15.91 13.33
CA ARG A 199 7.79 16.25 13.54
C ARG A 199 7.99 17.58 14.27
N GLY A 200 7.00 18.47 14.28
CA GLY A 200 7.05 19.76 14.99
C GLY A 200 6.80 19.67 16.50
N HIS A 201 6.51 18.48 17.05
CA HIS A 201 6.22 18.28 18.49
C HIS A 201 7.31 17.49 19.24
N ARG A 202 8.46 17.23 18.60
CA ARG A 202 9.67 16.77 19.30
C ARG A 202 10.74 17.84 19.20
N GLY A 203 10.56 18.90 19.99
CA GLY A 203 11.65 19.80 20.35
C GLY A 203 12.66 19.07 21.26
N PRO A 204 13.93 19.50 21.30
CA PRO A 204 14.96 18.86 22.10
C PRO A 204 14.67 19.12 23.58
N GLY A 205 14.65 18.04 24.36
CA GLY A 205 14.82 18.08 25.81
C GLY A 205 16.24 17.64 26.14
#